data_AF-R7H657-F1
#
_entry.id   AF-R7H657-F1
#
_cell.length_a   1.000
_cell.length_b   1.000
_cell.length_c   1.000
_cell.angle_alpha   90.00
_cell.angle_beta   90.00
_cell.angle_gamma   90.00
#
_symmetry.space_group_name_H-M   'P 1'
#
loop_
_entity.id
_entity.type
_entity.pdbx_description
1 polymer ?
#
loop_
_entity_poly.entity_id
_entity_poly.type
_entity_poly.pdbx_seq_one_letter_code
_entity_poly.pdbx_strand_id
1 'polypeptide(L)' 'MLDFLLWNKIARIIAQLADTLHISTDRALQIFYDSDVCRMLHDKDLGLHLMSDTYIVNDLIAELRGKQ' A
#
# COMPACT_ATOMS: atom_id res chain seq x y z
N MET A 1 -10.29 12.32 -13.02
CA MET A 1 -10.62 10.95 -13.50
C MET A 1 -9.51 9.96 -13.15
N LEU A 2 -8.22 10.35 -13.21
CA LEU A 2 -7.10 9.52 -12.72
C LEU A 2 -7.19 9.15 -11.23
N ASP A 3 -7.76 10.04 -10.40
CA ASP A 3 -7.82 9.84 -8.96
C ASP A 3 -8.63 8.59 -8.59
N PHE A 4 -9.76 8.34 -9.24
CA PHE A 4 -10.60 7.16 -8.94
C PHE A 4 -9.90 5.82 -9.21
N LEU A 5 -8.99 5.79 -10.18
CA LEU A 5 -8.20 4.59 -10.49
C LEU A 5 -7.16 4.33 -9.39
N LEU A 6 -6.51 5.39 -8.90
CA LEU A 6 -5.55 5.31 -7.81
C LEU A 6 -6.25 4.89 -6.50
N TRP A 7 -7.44 5.44 -6.21
CA TRP A 7 -8.24 5.04 -5.06
C TRP A 7 -8.63 3.56 -5.09
N ASN A 8 -9.05 3.02 -6.25
CA ASN A 8 -9.31 1.58 -6.39
C ASN A 8 -8.04 0.73 -6.19
N LYS A 9 -6.91 1.21 -6.69
CA LYS A 9 -5.62 0.55 -6.49
C LYS A 9 -5.27 0.47 -5.01
N ILE A 10 -5.37 1.58 -4.29
CA ILE A 10 -5.14 1.65 -2.83
C ILE A 10 -6.08 0.69 -2.10
N ALA A 11 -7.36 0.65 -2.44
CA ALA A 11 -8.31 -0.27 -1.82
C ALA A 11 -7.90 -1.74 -2.01
N ARG A 12 -7.44 -2.12 -3.22
CA ARG A 12 -6.93 -3.47 -3.50
C ARG A 12 -5.66 -3.80 -2.72
N ILE A 13 -4.73 -2.85 -2.62
CA ILE A 13 -3.49 -3.00 -1.83
C ILE A 13 -3.82 -3.24 -0.35
N ILE A 14 -4.72 -2.44 0.23
CA ILE A 14 -5.13 -2.57 1.63
C ILE A 14 -5.83 -3.92 1.87
N ALA A 15 -6.72 -4.35 0.97
CA ALA A 15 -7.38 -5.64 1.08
C ALA A 15 -6.38 -6.81 1.03
N GLN A 16 -5.42 -6.76 0.10
CA GLN A 16 -4.39 -7.78 -0.02
C GLN A 16 -3.42 -7.78 1.17
N LEU A 17 -3.10 -6.62 1.72
CA LEU A 17 -2.29 -6.48 2.94
C LEU A 17 -2.99 -7.11 4.15
N ALA A 18 -4.30 -6.83 4.31
CA ALA A 18 -5.11 -7.40 5.39
C ALA A 18 -5.14 -8.94 5.33
N ASP A 19 -5.32 -9.50 4.13
CA ASP A 19 -5.30 -10.94 3.89
C ASP A 19 -3.91 -11.55 4.19
N THR A 20 -2.84 -10.91 3.70
CA THR A 20 -1.46 -11.40 3.87
C THR A 20 -0.99 -11.40 5.33
N LEU A 21 -1.39 -10.38 6.11
CA LEU A 21 -1.03 -10.25 7.52
C LEU A 21 -2.06 -10.91 8.45
N HIS A 22 -3.18 -11.43 7.92
CA HIS A 22 -4.32 -11.93 8.69
C HIS A 22 -4.81 -10.92 9.76
N ILE A 23 -4.88 -9.64 9.39
CA ILE A 23 -5.35 -8.55 10.24
C ILE A 23 -6.66 -7.97 9.73
N SER A 24 -7.36 -7.25 10.60
CA SER A 24 -8.54 -6.48 10.22
C SER A 24 -8.20 -5.39 9.20
N THR A 25 -9.13 -5.11 8.29
CA THR A 25 -8.96 -4.08 7.25
C THR A 25 -8.68 -2.70 7.85
N ASP A 26 -9.23 -2.37 9.01
CA ASP A 26 -8.94 -1.10 9.70
C ASP A 26 -7.45 -1.01 10.08
N ARG A 27 -6.86 -2.12 10.53
CA ARG A 27 -5.44 -2.17 10.87
C ARG A 27 -4.55 -2.13 9.64
N ALA A 28 -4.91 -2.85 8.58
CA ALA A 28 -4.21 -2.74 7.30
C ALA A 28 -4.24 -1.30 6.77
N LEU A 29 -5.38 -0.61 6.93
CA LEU A 29 -5.53 0.78 6.52
C LEU A 29 -4.65 1.72 7.36
N GLN A 30 -4.61 1.54 8.68
CA GLN A 30 -3.71 2.30 9.56
C GLN A 30 -2.24 2.10 9.17
N ILE A 31 -1.79 0.86 8.98
CA ILE A 31 -0.42 0.55 8.55
C ILE A 31 -0.12 1.18 7.19
N PHE A 32 -1.07 1.10 6.24
CA PHE A 32 -0.90 1.71 4.93
C PHE A 32 -0.71 3.23 5.02
N TYR A 33 -1.56 3.94 5.77
CA TYR A 33 -1.43 5.39 5.92
C TYR A 33 -0.21 5.84 6.73
N ASP A 34 0.32 4.98 7.61
CA ASP A 34 1.54 5.23 8.37
C ASP A 34 2.82 4.91 7.56
N SER A 35 2.70 4.12 6.49
CA SER A 35 3.85 3.69 5.67
C SER A 35 4.40 4.80 4.77
N ASP A 36 5.72 4.76 4.53
CA ASP A 36 6.36 5.62 3.55
C ASP A 36 5.90 5.27 2.12
N VAL A 37 5.56 4.00 1.88
CA VAL A 37 4.95 3.52 0.64
C VAL A 37 3.71 4.32 0.22
N CYS A 38 2.84 4.72 1.14
CA CYS A 38 1.66 5.56 0.81
C CYS A 38 2.07 6.95 0.31
N ARG A 39 3.11 7.54 0.90
CA ARG A 39 3.69 8.81 0.46
C ARG A 39 4.34 8.66 -0.91
N MET A 40 5.08 7.57 -1.12
CA MET A 40 5.71 7.24 -2.39
C MET A 40 4.71 6.92 -3.50
N LEU A 41 3.53 6.38 -3.17
CA LEU A 41 2.46 6.10 -4.13
C LEU A 41 1.85 7.39 -4.70
N HIS A 42 1.78 8.44 -3.88
CA HIS A 42 1.33 9.77 -4.30
C HIS A 42 2.42 10.56 -5.03
N ASP A 43 3.69 10.19 -4.83
CA ASP A 43 4.81 10.77 -5.54
C ASP A 43 4.95 10.16 -6.93
N LYS A 44 4.70 10.97 -7.96
CA LYS A 44 4.77 10.53 -9.35
C LYS A 44 6.20 10.31 -9.82
N ASP A 45 7.18 10.96 -9.19
CA ASP A 45 8.59 10.89 -9.59
C ASP A 45 9.18 9.51 -9.27
N LEU A 46 8.67 8.86 -8.22
CA LEU A 46 9.08 7.52 -7.79
C LEU A 46 8.47 6.39 -8.62
N GLY A 47 7.41 6.67 -9.40
CA GLY A 47 6.82 5.69 -10.32
C GLY A 47 6.12 4.49 -9.67
N LEU A 48 5.93 4.46 -8.33
CA LEU A 48 5.29 3.32 -7.65
C LEU A 48 3.86 3.05 -8.13
N HIS A 49 3.14 4.08 -8.59
CA HIS A 49 1.81 3.94 -9.16
C HIS A 49 1.77 3.05 -10.42
N LEU A 50 2.90 2.86 -11.12
CA LEU A 50 3.04 1.96 -12.27
C LEU A 50 3.29 0.50 -11.88
N MET A 51 3.69 0.25 -10.63
CA MET A 51 4.02 -1.10 -10.15
C MET A 51 2.76 -1.91 -9.82
N SER A 52 2.88 -3.24 -9.87
CA SER A 52 1.80 -4.16 -9.50
C SER A 52 1.41 -4.04 -8.02
N ASP A 53 0.15 -4.32 -7.71
CA ASP A 53 -0.36 -4.20 -6.33
C ASP A 53 0.41 -5.11 -5.36
N THR A 54 0.73 -6.33 -5.79
CA THR A 54 1.56 -7.28 -5.01
C THR A 54 2.95 -6.77 -4.73
N TYR A 55 3.55 -5.99 -5.64
CA TYR A 55 4.87 -5.40 -5.41
C TYR A 55 4.80 -4.39 -4.26
N ILE A 56 3.79 -3.51 -4.31
CA ILE A 56 3.56 -2.48 -3.30
C ILE A 56 3.26 -3.12 -1.93
N VAL A 57 2.45 -4.17 -1.88
CA VAL A 57 2.18 -4.91 -0.63
C VAL A 57 3.45 -5.53 -0.06
N ASN A 58 4.30 -6.14 -0.90
CA ASN A 58 5.56 -6.71 -0.44
C ASN A 58 6.51 -5.64 0.11
N ASP A 59 6.60 -4.49 -0.55
CA ASP A 59 7.42 -3.36 -0.11
C ASP A 59 6.95 -2.84 1.25
N LEU A 60 5.63 -2.75 1.43
CA LEU A 60 5.00 -2.31 2.68
C LEU A 60 5.21 -3.31 3.82
N ILE A 61 5.19 -4.62 3.53
CA ILE A 61 5.56 -5.67 4.50
C ILE A 61 7.06 -5.61 4.83
N ALA A 62 7.91 -5.35 3.83
CA ALA A 62 9.34 -5.20 4.04
C ALA A 62 9.66 -3.98 4.90
N GLU A 63 8.99 -2.85 4.67
CA GLU A 63 9.09 -1.64 5.50
C GLU A 63 8.65 -1.93 6.94
N LEU A 64 7.51 -2.61 7.12
CA LEU A 64 7.00 -2.99 8.44
C LEU A 64 7.99 -3.89 9.20
N ARG A 65 8.63 -4.84 8.50
CA ARG A 65 9.65 -5.74 9.07
C ARG A 65 10.98 -5.04 9.35
N GLY A 66 11.35 -4.05 8.53
CA GLY A 66 12.59 -3.28 8.69
C GLY A 66 12.50 -2.20 9.78
N LYS A 67 11.30 -1.74 10.13
CA LYS A 67 11.03 -0.82 11.25
C LYS A 67 10.98 -1.52 12.62
N GLN A 68 11.16 -2.84 12.72
CA GLN A 68 11.16 -3.60 13.99
C GLN A 68 12.52 -3.62 14.70
#